data_AF-A0AAV9PHA7-F1
#
_entry.id   AF-A0AAV9PHA7-F1
#
_cell.length_a   1.000
_cell.length_b   1.000
_cell.length_c   1.000
_cell.angle_alpha   90.00
_cell.angle_beta   90.00
_cell.angle_gamma   90.00
#
_symmetry.space_group_name_H-M   'P 1'
#
loop_
_entity.id
_entity.type
_entity.pdbx_description
1 polymer ?
#
loop_
_entity_poly.entity_id
_entity_poly.type
_entity_poly.pdbx_seq_one_letter_code
_entity_poly.pdbx_strand_id
1 'polypeptide(L)'
;MATAPAEAEVKATVVRYLASKNVPPTQAWLRDFMPSIRLNTPMVALQKTALFRILSTDLTVAVQPPSPNALFPANVASPEVKDRKLNGQITVQVLDIEDIGHSCWSQVENLEAIERGEMTKGREVIRVVDDELNTDQNRTPANNPSISSGPHKLLIQDAKGTKAFAFESEFVTGIGVSQLSIGGKLVLNDALVARGVIMLDRRAVEVLGGKVEAWDKKWRADRKESLKRKAGVTDGAGGGT
;
A
#
# COMPACT_ATOMS: atom_id res chain seq x y z
N MET A 1 42.70 7.33 -6.92
CA MET A 1 42.18 8.65 -6.45
C MET A 1 41.22 9.28 -7.48
N ALA A 2 40.39 8.48 -8.19
CA ALA A 2 39.51 8.94 -9.28
C ALA A 2 38.01 8.64 -9.05
N THR A 3 37.62 8.28 -7.82
CA THR A 3 36.30 7.70 -7.50
C THR A 3 35.20 8.73 -7.20
N ALA A 4 35.56 9.89 -6.65
CA ALA A 4 34.59 10.92 -6.23
C ALA A 4 33.71 11.53 -7.34
N PRO A 5 34.22 11.86 -8.55
CA PRO A 5 33.38 12.48 -9.59
C PRO A 5 32.34 11.50 -10.17
N ALA A 6 32.69 10.23 -10.31
CA ALA A 6 31.77 9.20 -10.81
C ALA A 6 30.63 8.90 -9.82
N GLU A 7 30.92 8.89 -8.52
CA GLU A 7 29.90 8.69 -7.48
C GLU A 7 28.89 9.85 -7.45
N ALA A 8 29.36 11.09 -7.60
CA ALA A 8 28.51 12.27 -7.65
C ALA A 8 27.54 12.23 -8.86
N GLU A 9 28.02 11.80 -10.02
CA GLU A 9 27.20 11.65 -11.23
C GLU A 9 26.14 10.54 -11.08
N VAL A 10 26.51 9.38 -10.51
CA VAL A 10 25.58 8.29 -10.21
C VAL A 10 24.51 8.77 -9.24
N LYS A 11 24.91 9.45 -8.16
CA LYS A 11 23.98 10.02 -7.17
C LYS A 11 22.99 10.98 -7.82
N ALA A 12 23.47 11.93 -8.62
CA ALA A 12 22.61 12.89 -9.31
C ALA A 12 21.61 12.20 -10.25
N THR A 13 22.05 11.17 -10.97
CA THR A 13 21.22 10.40 -11.90
C THR A 13 20.12 9.62 -11.18
N VAL A 14 20.46 8.98 -10.05
CA VAL A 14 19.48 8.27 -9.20
C VAL A 14 18.46 9.24 -8.62
N VAL A 15 18.90 10.39 -8.08
CA VAL A 15 18.01 11.42 -7.53
C VAL A 15 17.03 11.90 -8.60
N ARG A 16 17.51 12.23 -9.80
CA ARG A 16 16.66 12.69 -10.90
C ARG A 16 15.64 11.63 -11.31
N TYR A 17 16.03 10.37 -11.37
CA TYR A 17 15.13 9.27 -11.70
C TYR A 17 14.06 9.04 -10.63
N LEU A 18 14.42 9.11 -9.34
CA LEU A 18 13.46 8.97 -8.25
C LEU A 18 12.50 10.16 -8.17
N ALA A 19 13.00 11.37 -8.40
CA ALA A 19 12.17 12.57 -8.49
C ALA A 19 11.14 12.48 -9.64
N SER A 20 11.52 11.94 -10.81
CA SER A 20 10.57 11.72 -11.91
C SER A 20 9.55 10.61 -11.66
N LYS A 21 9.72 9.85 -10.57
CA LYS A 21 8.75 8.87 -10.04
C LYS A 21 8.01 9.37 -8.80
N ASN A 22 8.04 10.69 -8.55
CA ASN A 22 7.38 11.34 -7.41
C ASN A 22 7.90 10.87 -6.04
N VAL A 23 9.10 10.30 -5.98
CA VAL A 23 9.75 9.86 -4.74
C VAL A 23 11.15 10.47 -4.60
N PRO A 24 11.29 11.82 -4.67
CA PRO A 24 12.59 12.46 -4.46
C PRO A 24 13.20 12.05 -3.10
N PRO A 25 14.40 11.47 -3.05
CA PRO A 25 14.95 10.90 -1.83
C PRO A 25 15.49 11.97 -0.86
N THR A 26 15.48 11.69 0.44
CA THR A 26 16.21 12.47 1.44
C THR A 26 17.73 12.23 1.34
N GLN A 27 18.53 13.17 1.84
CA GLN A 27 19.99 12.98 1.91
C GLN A 27 20.37 11.84 2.86
N ALA A 28 19.60 11.62 3.93
CA ALA A 28 19.80 10.52 4.85
C ALA A 28 19.60 9.16 4.13
N TRP A 29 18.51 9.02 3.36
CA TRP A 29 18.27 7.81 2.58
C TRP A 29 19.37 7.55 1.55
N LEU A 30 19.84 8.59 0.84
CA LEU A 30 20.94 8.46 -0.11
C LEU A 30 22.25 8.03 0.55
N ARG A 31 22.58 8.58 1.72
CA ARG A 31 23.78 8.21 2.49
C ARG A 31 23.79 6.71 2.81
N ASP A 32 22.62 6.13 3.10
CA ASP A 32 22.51 4.71 3.43
C ASP A 32 22.44 3.83 2.16
N PHE A 33 21.89 4.37 1.06
CA PHE A 33 21.78 3.68 -0.22
C PHE A 33 23.11 3.60 -0.99
N MET A 34 23.87 4.69 -1.10
CA MET A 34 25.07 4.76 -1.96
C MET A 34 26.17 3.74 -1.60
N PRO A 35 26.49 3.48 -0.32
CA PRO A 35 27.51 2.47 0.03
C PRO A 35 27.09 1.04 -0.30
N SER A 36 25.79 0.80 -0.49
CA SER A 36 25.24 -0.54 -0.75
C SER A 36 25.20 -0.93 -2.23
N ILE A 37 25.52 0.01 -3.13
CA ILE A 37 25.53 -0.23 -4.57
C ILE A 37 26.93 -0.52 -5.07
N ARG A 38 27.03 -1.32 -6.13
CA ARG A 38 28.29 -1.53 -6.86
C ARG A 38 28.33 -0.57 -8.05
N LEU A 39 29.34 0.29 -8.10
CA LEU A 39 29.46 1.34 -9.13
C LEU A 39 29.63 0.80 -10.56
N ASN A 40 29.98 -0.48 -10.73
CA ASN A 40 30.03 -1.15 -12.04
C ASN A 40 28.67 -1.67 -12.53
N THR A 41 27.60 -1.54 -11.73
CA THR A 41 26.26 -1.98 -12.10
C THR A 41 25.69 -1.06 -13.17
N PRO A 42 25.03 -1.58 -14.23
CA PRO A 42 24.36 -0.75 -15.23
C PRO A 42 23.39 0.26 -14.60
N MET A 43 23.39 1.50 -15.10
CA MET A 43 22.63 2.61 -14.52
C MET A 43 21.12 2.31 -14.38
N VAL A 44 20.54 1.64 -15.39
CA VAL A 44 19.11 1.27 -15.36
C VAL A 44 18.81 0.30 -14.21
N ALA A 45 19.69 -0.65 -13.93
CA ALA A 45 19.53 -1.58 -12.81
C ALA A 45 19.68 -0.87 -11.46
N LEU A 46 20.59 0.11 -11.36
CA LEU A 46 20.72 0.96 -10.16
C LEU A 46 19.45 1.79 -9.91
N GLN A 47 18.89 2.41 -10.95
CA GLN A 47 17.65 3.17 -10.87
C GLN A 47 16.46 2.31 -10.42
N LYS A 48 16.32 1.10 -10.96
CA LYS A 48 15.26 0.16 -10.54
C LYS A 48 15.46 -0.33 -9.11
N THR A 49 16.71 -0.62 -8.72
CA THR A 49 17.05 -1.01 -7.34
C THR A 49 16.75 0.13 -6.37
N ALA A 50 17.10 1.37 -6.72
CA ALA A 50 16.81 2.55 -5.91
C ALA A 50 15.31 2.73 -5.72
N LEU A 51 14.54 2.62 -6.81
CA LEU A 51 13.07 2.74 -6.77
C LEU A 51 12.45 1.64 -5.91
N PHE A 52 12.88 0.39 -6.07
CA PHE A 52 12.40 -0.70 -5.24
C PHE A 52 12.66 -0.44 -3.76
N ARG A 53 13.88 -0.01 -3.41
CA ARG A 53 14.25 0.21 -2.00
C ARG A 53 13.53 1.41 -1.38
N ILE A 54 13.37 2.51 -2.11
CA ILE A 54 12.67 3.68 -1.56
C ILE A 54 11.18 3.39 -1.36
N LEU A 55 10.55 2.65 -2.27
CA LEU A 55 9.15 2.24 -2.15
C LEU A 55 8.94 1.26 -0.97
N SER A 56 9.97 0.53 -0.58
CA SER A 56 9.96 -0.37 0.58
C SER A 56 10.35 0.28 1.91
N THR A 57 10.63 1.60 1.92
CA THR A 57 10.98 2.36 3.12
C THR A 57 9.78 3.21 3.58
N ASP A 58 9.73 3.56 4.87
CA ASP A 58 8.79 4.55 5.38
C ASP A 58 9.00 5.91 4.66
N LEU A 59 7.92 6.43 4.07
CA LEU A 59 7.91 7.65 3.29
C LEU A 59 8.42 8.85 4.10
N THR A 60 8.13 8.89 5.40
CA THR A 60 8.43 10.04 6.28
C THR A 60 9.92 10.28 6.51
N VAL A 61 10.74 9.25 6.29
CA VAL A 61 12.21 9.33 6.41
C VAL A 61 12.90 9.27 5.05
N ALA A 62 12.24 8.67 4.06
CA ALA A 62 12.84 8.35 2.77
C ALA A 62 12.64 9.42 1.71
N VAL A 63 11.52 10.15 1.74
CA VAL A 63 11.14 11.10 0.68
C VAL A 63 11.18 12.54 1.17
N GLN A 64 11.79 13.41 0.37
CA GLN A 64 11.86 14.85 0.58
C GLN A 64 10.79 15.55 -0.27
N PRO A 65 9.75 16.15 0.33
CA PRO A 65 8.72 16.86 -0.43
C PRO A 65 9.34 17.96 -1.31
N PRO A 66 9.03 18.01 -2.62
CA PRO A 66 9.60 19.00 -3.53
C PRO A 66 9.01 20.41 -3.33
N SER A 67 7.80 20.50 -2.77
CA SER A 67 7.14 21.77 -2.45
C SER A 67 6.13 21.57 -1.33
N PRO A 68 5.65 22.66 -0.68
CA PRO A 68 4.58 22.57 0.32
C PRO A 68 3.26 22.01 -0.22
N ASN A 69 3.00 22.15 -1.53
CA ASN A 69 1.80 21.61 -2.18
C ASN A 69 1.88 20.09 -2.39
N ALA A 70 3.08 19.50 -2.26
CA ALA A 70 3.28 18.05 -2.29
C ALA A 70 3.03 17.40 -0.91
N LEU A 71 2.41 18.13 0.02
CA LEU A 71 2.04 17.69 1.36
C LEU A 71 0.57 18.01 1.62
N PHE A 72 -0.02 17.29 2.57
CA PHE A 72 -1.37 17.59 3.01
C PHE A 72 -1.43 18.91 3.79
N PRO A 73 -2.49 19.71 3.58
CA PRO A 73 -2.76 20.84 4.46
C PRO A 73 -3.11 20.35 5.87
N ALA A 74 -2.78 21.13 6.90
CA ALA A 74 -2.97 20.72 8.30
C ALA A 74 -4.43 20.37 8.67
N ASN A 75 -5.40 20.95 7.96
CA ASN A 75 -6.83 20.69 8.13
C ASN A 75 -7.42 19.77 7.05
N VAL A 76 -6.61 18.91 6.41
CA VAL A 76 -7.09 17.97 5.37
C VAL A 76 -8.21 17.06 5.88
N ALA A 77 -8.18 16.67 7.14
CA ALA A 77 -9.16 15.79 7.77
C ALA A 77 -10.36 16.53 8.41
N SER A 78 -10.49 17.85 8.20
CA SER A 78 -11.56 18.64 8.82
C SER A 78 -12.91 18.41 8.12
N PRO A 79 -13.97 18.00 8.84
CA PRO A 79 -15.30 17.77 8.26
C PRO A 79 -16.08 19.06 7.97
N GLU A 80 -15.65 20.18 8.57
CA GLU A 80 -16.27 21.51 8.40
C GLU A 80 -16.16 22.02 6.97
N VAL A 81 -15.09 21.63 6.27
CA VAL A 81 -14.88 21.98 4.88
C VAL A 81 -15.71 21.02 4.01
N LYS A 82 -16.69 21.57 3.29
CA LYS A 82 -17.56 20.78 2.39
C LYS A 82 -16.73 20.02 1.36
N ASP A 83 -15.95 20.75 0.58
CA ASP A 83 -15.03 20.22 -0.41
C ASP A 83 -13.76 21.09 -0.53
N ARG A 84 -12.67 20.48 -0.99
CA ARG A 84 -11.41 21.16 -1.32
C ARG A 84 -10.63 20.32 -2.32
N LYS A 85 -10.05 20.96 -3.33
CA LYS A 85 -9.07 20.32 -4.22
C LYS A 85 -7.65 20.41 -3.62
N LEU A 86 -6.96 19.28 -3.53
CA LEU A 86 -5.53 19.22 -3.25
C LEU A 86 -4.79 19.46 -4.57
N ASN A 87 -4.07 20.57 -4.70
CA ASN A 87 -3.43 20.92 -5.97
C ASN A 87 -2.04 20.29 -6.08
N GLY A 88 -1.75 19.66 -7.22
CA GLY A 88 -0.46 19.06 -7.52
C GLY A 88 -0.38 17.58 -7.15
N GLN A 89 0.87 17.09 -7.08
CA GLN A 89 1.20 15.69 -6.85
C GLN A 89 1.62 15.47 -5.40
N ILE A 90 0.86 14.65 -4.68
CA ILE A 90 1.16 14.30 -3.29
C ILE A 90 1.42 12.80 -3.23
N THR A 91 2.67 12.44 -2.95
CA THR A 91 3.03 11.05 -2.69
C THR A 91 2.66 10.69 -1.27
N VAL A 92 1.95 9.58 -1.11
CA VAL A 92 1.43 9.10 0.17
C VAL A 92 1.78 7.63 0.34
N GLN A 93 1.76 7.16 1.57
CA GLN A 93 1.86 5.75 1.92
C GLN A 93 0.59 5.27 2.61
N VAL A 94 0.26 4.00 2.38
CA VAL A 94 -0.92 3.36 2.97
C VAL A 94 -0.57 2.77 4.33
N LEU A 95 -1.34 3.13 5.35
CA LEU A 95 -1.21 2.62 6.72
C LEU A 95 -2.27 1.58 7.07
N ASP A 96 -3.44 1.65 6.45
CA ASP A 96 -4.54 0.69 6.62
C ASP A 96 -5.40 0.62 5.35
N ILE A 97 -6.00 -0.54 5.10
CA ILE A 97 -6.97 -0.77 4.02
C ILE A 97 -8.14 -1.55 4.59
N GLU A 98 -9.34 -1.05 4.36
CA GLU A 98 -10.58 -1.70 4.72
C GLU A 98 -11.43 -1.90 3.47
N ASP A 99 -11.80 -3.16 3.20
CA ASP A 99 -12.94 -3.43 2.33
C ASP A 99 -14.22 -3.14 3.12
N ILE A 100 -14.95 -2.13 2.66
CA ILE A 100 -16.23 -1.70 3.23
C ILE A 100 -17.42 -2.13 2.37
N GLY A 101 -17.16 -2.79 1.23
CA GLY A 101 -18.19 -3.43 0.40
C GLY A 101 -18.63 -4.79 0.95
N HIS A 102 -17.85 -5.39 1.85
CA HIS A 102 -18.17 -6.66 2.51
C HIS A 102 -18.20 -6.53 4.03
N SER A 103 -19.09 -7.29 4.67
CA SER A 103 -19.19 -7.28 6.13
C SER A 103 -17.92 -7.80 6.78
N CYS A 104 -17.58 -7.28 7.97
CA CYS A 104 -16.42 -7.74 8.72
C CYS A 104 -16.51 -9.24 9.02
N TRP A 105 -17.70 -9.75 9.34
CA TRP A 105 -17.92 -11.16 9.61
C TRP A 105 -17.67 -12.05 8.38
N SER A 106 -18.20 -11.68 7.21
CA SER A 106 -17.94 -12.43 5.97
C SER A 106 -16.44 -12.46 5.62
N GLN A 107 -15.72 -11.37 5.87
CA GLN A 107 -14.27 -11.35 5.70
C GLN A 107 -13.55 -12.29 6.68
N VAL A 108 -14.02 -12.40 7.94
CA VAL A 108 -13.48 -13.36 8.93
C VAL A 108 -13.72 -14.79 8.47
N GLU A 109 -14.94 -15.12 8.05
CA GLU A 109 -15.28 -16.45 7.55
C GLU A 109 -14.40 -16.85 6.36
N ASN A 110 -14.16 -15.92 5.43
CA ASN A 110 -13.26 -16.15 4.30
C ASN A 110 -11.81 -16.41 4.75
N LEU A 111 -11.30 -15.67 5.74
CA LEU A 111 -9.95 -15.90 6.27
C LEU A 111 -9.85 -17.26 6.97
N GLU A 112 -10.84 -17.65 7.77
CA GLU A 112 -10.87 -18.95 8.45
C GLU A 112 -11.08 -20.12 7.49
N ALA A 113 -11.81 -19.92 6.39
CA ALA A 113 -11.92 -20.91 5.32
C ALA A 113 -10.57 -21.15 4.63
N ILE A 114 -9.83 -20.08 4.33
CA ILE A 114 -8.48 -20.17 3.75
C ILE A 114 -7.52 -20.90 4.70
N GLU A 115 -7.53 -20.57 5.99
CA GLU A 115 -6.70 -21.23 7.01
C GLU A 115 -6.99 -22.73 7.15
N ARG A 116 -8.26 -23.14 6.93
CA ARG A 116 -8.69 -24.54 6.94
C ARG A 116 -8.49 -25.26 5.59
N GLY A 117 -7.96 -24.58 4.58
CA GLY A 117 -7.82 -25.13 3.23
C GLY A 117 -9.15 -25.34 2.48
N GLU A 118 -10.22 -24.72 2.97
CA GLU A 118 -11.55 -24.77 2.35
C GLU A 118 -11.68 -23.61 1.36
N MET A 119 -11.32 -23.83 0.10
CA MET A 119 -11.60 -22.86 -0.95
C MET A 119 -13.04 -23.05 -1.45
N THR A 120 -13.90 -22.04 -1.23
CA THR A 120 -15.27 -22.02 -1.75
C THR A 120 -15.30 -21.58 -3.21
N LYS A 121 -15.72 -22.47 -4.12
CA LYS A 121 -16.15 -22.10 -5.47
C LYS A 121 -17.67 -21.92 -5.46
N GLY A 122 -18.15 -20.69 -5.23
CA GLY A 122 -19.59 -20.45 -5.14
C GLY A 122 -20.26 -21.31 -4.06
N ARG A 123 -21.54 -21.66 -4.24
CA ARG A 123 -22.38 -22.42 -3.27
C ARG A 123 -21.93 -23.88 -3.03
N GLU A 124 -20.67 -24.23 -3.24
CA GLU A 124 -20.14 -25.57 -2.97
C GLU A 124 -18.75 -25.49 -2.31
N VAL A 125 -18.61 -26.15 -1.16
CA VAL A 125 -17.37 -26.22 -0.38
C VAL A 125 -16.55 -27.42 -0.87
N ILE A 126 -15.38 -27.18 -1.46
CA ILE A 126 -14.45 -28.25 -1.86
C ILE A 126 -13.36 -28.37 -0.79
N ARG A 127 -13.26 -29.55 -0.18
CA ARG A 127 -12.13 -29.91 0.70
C ARG A 127 -10.96 -30.33 -0.19
N VAL A 128 -9.84 -29.60 -0.11
CA VAL A 128 -8.61 -30.05 -0.75
C VAL A 128 -7.98 -31.12 0.13
N VAL A 129 -8.00 -32.36 -0.36
CA VAL A 129 -7.21 -33.45 0.22
C VAL A 129 -5.84 -33.38 -0.47
N ASP A 130 -4.77 -33.31 0.30
CA ASP A 130 -3.40 -33.40 -0.21
C ASP A 130 -3.13 -34.84 -0.68
N ASP A 131 -3.44 -35.13 -1.95
CA ASP A 131 -2.89 -36.31 -2.63
C ASP A 131 -1.64 -35.88 -3.40
N GLU A 132 -0.49 -36.29 -2.85
CA GLU A 132 0.77 -36.33 -3.58
C GLU A 132 0.63 -37.25 -4.81
N LEU A 133 1.32 -36.88 -5.91
CA LEU A 133 1.51 -37.63 -7.17
C LEU A 133 0.49 -37.39 -8.30
N ASN A 134 0.65 -36.33 -9.10
CA ASN A 134 1.00 -36.47 -10.53
C ASN A 134 1.12 -35.14 -11.28
N THR A 135 2.12 -35.13 -12.15
CA THR A 135 2.44 -34.18 -13.21
C THR A 135 1.27 -34.06 -14.19
N ASP A 136 0.75 -32.85 -14.42
CA ASP A 136 0.29 -32.42 -15.74
C ASP A 136 0.13 -30.89 -15.83
N GLN A 137 0.97 -30.32 -16.69
CA GLN A 137 0.89 -28.96 -17.18
C GLN A 137 -0.34 -28.84 -18.09
N ASN A 138 -1.39 -28.13 -17.65
CA ASN A 138 -2.26 -27.25 -18.45
C ASN A 138 -3.58 -26.95 -17.71
N ARG A 139 -3.50 -26.19 -16.60
CA ARG A 139 -4.69 -25.56 -16.00
C ARG A 139 -4.42 -24.07 -15.84
N THR A 140 -5.01 -23.28 -16.73
CA THR A 140 -5.21 -21.84 -16.53
C THR A 140 -5.81 -21.59 -15.14
N PRO A 141 -5.17 -20.81 -14.25
CA PRO A 141 -5.74 -20.54 -12.94
C PRO A 141 -6.76 -19.40 -13.05
N ALA A 142 -7.96 -19.72 -13.56
CA ALA A 142 -9.12 -18.84 -13.50
C ALA A 142 -9.94 -19.20 -12.25
N ASN A 143 -9.55 -18.62 -11.12
CA ASN A 143 -10.38 -18.20 -9.96
C ASN A 143 -9.53 -18.23 -8.70
N ASN A 144 -8.80 -17.12 -8.49
CA ASN A 144 -8.39 -16.71 -7.16
C ASN A 144 -9.63 -16.46 -6.29
N PRO A 145 -9.54 -16.60 -4.95
CA PRO A 145 -10.61 -16.18 -4.04
C PRO A 145 -11.05 -14.77 -4.45
N SER A 146 -12.36 -14.57 -4.61
CA SER A 146 -12.94 -13.37 -5.21
C SER A 146 -12.25 -12.12 -4.66
N ILE A 147 -11.35 -11.53 -5.47
CA ILE A 147 -10.68 -10.29 -5.13
C ILE A 147 -11.82 -9.29 -4.93
N SER A 148 -12.01 -8.83 -3.70
CA SER A 148 -13.02 -7.81 -3.43
C SER A 148 -12.77 -6.64 -4.36
N SER A 149 -13.80 -6.26 -5.11
CA SER A 149 -13.75 -5.11 -6.01
C SER A 149 -14.00 -3.79 -5.28
N GLY A 150 -14.03 -3.79 -3.94
CA GLY A 150 -14.29 -2.61 -3.13
C GLY A 150 -15.78 -2.27 -2.98
N PRO A 151 -16.11 -1.05 -2.52
CA PRO A 151 -15.18 0.08 -2.33
C PRO A 151 -14.24 -0.13 -1.14
N HIS A 152 -13.04 0.46 -1.24
CA HIS A 152 -12.06 0.45 -0.15
C HIS A 152 -11.96 1.80 0.57
N LYS A 153 -11.80 1.73 1.90
CA LYS A 153 -11.40 2.85 2.74
C LYS A 153 -9.93 2.68 3.13
N LEU A 154 -9.13 3.71 2.96
CA LEU A 154 -7.71 3.69 3.27
C LEU A 154 -7.40 4.70 4.37
N LEU A 155 -6.45 4.37 5.25
CA LEU A 155 -5.73 5.36 6.04
C LEU A 155 -4.41 5.62 5.33
N ILE A 156 -4.18 6.86 4.89
CA ILE A 156 -2.97 7.24 4.16
C ILE A 156 -2.20 8.34 4.89
N GLN A 157 -0.91 8.44 4.61
CA GLN A 157 0.01 9.38 5.24
C GLN A 157 0.94 10.01 4.21
N ASP A 158 1.10 11.33 4.27
CA ASP A 158 2.09 12.04 3.44
C ASP A 158 3.52 11.93 4.01
N ALA A 159 4.50 12.47 3.28
CA ALA A 159 5.90 12.47 3.70
C ALA A 159 6.19 13.34 4.96
N LYS A 160 5.28 14.23 5.37
CA LYS A 160 5.38 14.98 6.63
C LYS A 160 4.86 14.17 7.82
N GLY A 161 4.18 13.06 7.56
CA GLY A 161 3.53 12.24 8.57
C GLY A 161 2.07 12.61 8.84
N THR A 162 1.51 13.55 8.08
CA THR A 162 0.09 13.95 8.18
C THR A 162 -0.78 12.82 7.65
N LYS A 163 -1.77 12.41 8.45
CA LYS A 163 -2.66 11.29 8.12
C LYS A 163 -4.03 11.80 7.65
N ALA A 164 -4.63 11.08 6.72
CA ALA A 164 -5.98 11.33 6.24
C ALA A 164 -6.67 10.01 5.88
N PHE A 165 -8.00 9.99 6.02
CA PHE A 165 -8.79 8.91 5.42
C PHE A 165 -9.01 9.19 3.95
N ALA A 166 -9.00 8.12 3.17
CA ALA A 166 -9.35 8.15 1.77
C ALA A 166 -10.42 7.10 1.47
N PHE A 167 -11.27 7.39 0.48
CA PHE A 167 -12.38 6.55 0.08
C PHE A 167 -12.36 6.38 -1.43
N GLU A 168 -12.45 5.13 -1.88
CA GLU A 168 -12.54 4.76 -3.29
C GLU A 168 -13.93 5.09 -3.86
N SER A 169 -14.07 6.31 -4.40
CA SER A 169 -15.31 6.75 -5.05
C SER A 169 -15.52 6.14 -6.43
N GLU A 170 -14.43 5.81 -7.11
CA GLU A 170 -14.43 4.99 -8.31
C GLU A 170 -13.38 3.91 -8.14
N PHE A 171 -13.64 2.69 -8.63
CA PHE A 171 -12.65 1.60 -8.58
C PHE A 171 -11.31 2.02 -9.15
N VAL A 172 -10.22 1.86 -8.40
CA VAL A 172 -8.84 2.12 -8.83
C VAL A 172 -8.08 0.80 -8.89
N THR A 173 -7.62 0.43 -10.09
CA THR A 173 -6.84 -0.80 -10.28
C THR A 173 -5.60 -0.81 -9.39
N GLY A 174 -5.42 -1.88 -8.61
CA GLY A 174 -4.27 -2.04 -7.73
C GLY A 174 -4.51 -1.52 -6.31
N ILE A 175 -5.71 -1.03 -5.99
CA ILE A 175 -6.15 -0.74 -4.63
C ILE A 175 -7.05 -1.88 -4.15
N GLY A 176 -6.63 -2.50 -3.04
CA GLY A 176 -7.44 -3.49 -2.35
C GLY A 176 -6.64 -4.32 -1.37
N VAL A 177 -7.32 -5.04 -0.48
CA VAL A 177 -6.70 -5.80 0.62
C VAL A 177 -5.69 -6.86 0.11
N SER A 178 -5.97 -7.48 -1.04
CA SER A 178 -5.10 -8.47 -1.67
C SER A 178 -4.19 -7.89 -2.75
N GLN A 179 -4.39 -6.63 -3.14
CA GLN A 179 -3.70 -6.00 -4.28
C GLN A 179 -2.59 -5.04 -3.85
N LEU A 180 -2.80 -4.30 -2.75
CA LEU A 180 -1.86 -3.33 -2.22
C LEU A 180 -1.40 -3.74 -0.84
N SER A 181 -0.09 -3.72 -0.62
CA SER A 181 0.50 -4.03 0.68
C SER A 181 0.54 -2.80 1.57
N ILE A 182 0.59 -3.00 2.89
CA ILE A 182 0.75 -1.90 3.85
C ILE A 182 2.14 -1.29 3.70
N GLY A 183 2.20 0.04 3.80
CA GLY A 183 3.34 0.85 3.42
C GLY A 183 3.48 1.05 1.91
N GLY A 184 2.59 0.49 1.09
CA GLY A 184 2.53 0.76 -0.35
C GLY A 184 2.32 2.24 -0.63
N LYS A 185 2.85 2.72 -1.76
CA LYS A 185 2.88 4.14 -2.12
C LYS A 185 1.88 4.44 -3.24
N LEU A 186 1.24 5.59 -3.12
CA LEU A 186 0.33 6.16 -4.12
C LEU A 186 0.78 7.59 -4.44
N VAL A 187 0.49 8.06 -5.64
CA VAL A 187 0.55 9.48 -6.00
C VAL A 187 -0.86 9.98 -6.21
N LEU A 188 -1.24 10.98 -5.42
CA LEU A 188 -2.48 11.72 -5.61
C LEU A 188 -2.22 12.88 -6.55
N ASN A 189 -2.98 12.95 -7.64
CA ASN A 189 -2.92 13.99 -8.65
C ASN A 189 -4.21 14.82 -8.52
N ASP A 190 -4.09 16.05 -8.03
CA ASP A 190 -5.22 16.99 -8.07
C ASP A 190 -6.49 16.49 -7.33
N ALA A 191 -6.30 15.67 -6.29
CA ALA A 191 -7.38 14.90 -5.64
C ALA A 191 -8.39 15.79 -4.90
N LEU A 192 -9.66 15.37 -4.90
CA LEU A 192 -10.73 16.03 -4.16
C LEU A 192 -10.76 15.53 -2.71
N VAL A 193 -10.92 16.44 -1.77
CA VAL A 193 -11.27 16.16 -0.38
C VAL A 193 -12.70 16.60 -0.17
N ALA A 194 -13.56 15.71 0.33
CA ALA A 194 -14.93 16.02 0.70
C ALA A 194 -15.14 15.65 2.18
N ARG A 195 -15.60 16.60 2.99
CA ARG A 195 -15.87 16.38 4.43
C ARG A 195 -14.71 15.70 5.18
N GLY A 196 -13.48 16.11 4.89
CA GLY A 196 -12.28 15.58 5.52
C GLY A 196 -11.80 14.20 4.99
N VAL A 197 -12.42 13.68 3.93
CA VAL A 197 -12.06 12.41 3.29
C VAL A 197 -11.55 12.66 1.89
N ILE A 198 -10.40 12.07 1.55
CA ILE A 198 -9.83 12.14 0.20
C ILE A 198 -10.61 11.18 -0.71
N MET A 199 -11.15 11.69 -1.79
CA MET A 199 -11.87 10.92 -2.80
C MET A 199 -10.87 10.35 -3.80
N LEU A 200 -10.76 9.03 -3.85
CA LEU A 200 -9.90 8.32 -4.79
C LEU A 200 -10.73 7.96 -6.03
N ASP A 201 -10.25 8.42 -7.17
CA ASP A 201 -10.77 8.06 -8.48
C ASP A 201 -9.62 7.67 -9.42
N ARG A 202 -9.93 7.05 -10.56
CA ARG A 202 -8.92 6.53 -11.49
C ARG A 202 -8.06 7.61 -12.12
N ARG A 203 -8.52 8.86 -12.15
CA ARG A 203 -7.83 10.00 -12.79
C ARG A 203 -6.89 10.67 -11.80
N ALA A 204 -7.22 10.64 -10.52
CA ALA A 204 -6.50 11.30 -9.45
C ALA A 204 -5.48 10.39 -8.76
N VAL A 205 -5.40 9.09 -9.06
CA VAL A 205 -4.52 8.16 -8.34
C VAL A 205 -3.62 7.35 -9.26
N GLU A 206 -2.32 7.39 -8.98
CA GLU A 206 -1.33 6.45 -9.53
C GLU A 206 -0.83 5.53 -8.41
N VAL A 207 -0.91 4.21 -8.62
CA VAL A 207 -0.40 3.20 -7.68
C VAL A 207 1.06 2.91 -7.99
N LEU A 208 1.98 3.28 -7.09
CA LEU A 208 3.41 2.96 -7.23
C LEU A 208 3.76 1.58 -6.65
N GLY A 209 2.92 1.06 -5.75
CA GLY A 209 3.15 -0.21 -5.05
C GLY A 209 4.23 -0.10 -3.97
N GLY A 210 5.00 -1.16 -3.77
CA GLY A 210 5.95 -1.27 -2.66
C GLY A 210 5.28 -1.73 -1.36
N LYS A 211 6.09 -1.88 -0.31
CA LYS A 211 5.66 -2.45 0.97
C LYS A 211 6.66 -2.15 2.07
N VAL A 212 6.18 -1.75 3.25
CA VAL A 212 7.02 -1.74 4.46
C VAL A 212 6.85 -3.08 5.16
N GLU A 213 7.81 -3.99 4.99
CA GLU A 213 7.72 -5.41 5.39
C GLU A 213 7.21 -5.61 6.82
N ALA A 214 7.78 -4.89 7.78
CA ALA A 214 7.39 -5.01 9.19
C ALA A 214 5.93 -4.61 9.44
N TRP A 215 5.44 -3.59 8.73
CA TRP A 215 4.08 -3.09 8.89
C TRP A 215 3.06 -4.02 8.23
N ASP A 216 3.32 -4.46 7.00
CA ASP A 216 2.44 -5.39 6.28
C ASP A 216 2.34 -6.74 6.98
N LYS A 217 3.47 -7.29 7.44
CA LYS A 217 3.47 -8.55 8.21
C LYS A 217 2.61 -8.42 9.48
N LYS A 218 2.81 -7.35 10.26
CA LYS A 218 2.03 -7.09 11.47
C LYS A 218 0.55 -6.92 11.15
N TRP A 219 0.23 -6.10 10.16
CA TRP A 219 -1.15 -5.83 9.78
C TRP A 219 -1.89 -7.09 9.32
N ARG A 220 -1.24 -7.96 8.54
CA ARG A 220 -1.83 -9.24 8.10
C ARG A 220 -2.08 -10.19 9.26
N ALA A 221 -1.14 -10.29 10.21
CA ALA A 221 -1.30 -11.11 11.40
C ALA A 221 -2.48 -10.64 12.26
N ASP A 222 -2.62 -9.32 12.44
CA ASP A 222 -3.66 -8.72 13.29
C ASP A 222 -5.03 -8.61 12.59
N ARG A 223 -5.10 -8.85 11.27
CA ARG A 223 -6.28 -8.53 10.45
C ARG A 223 -7.53 -9.25 10.91
N LYS A 224 -7.44 -10.56 11.16
CA LYS A 224 -8.58 -11.40 11.55
C LYS A 224 -9.17 -10.94 12.89
N GLU A 225 -8.33 -10.71 13.88
CA GLU A 225 -8.75 -10.20 15.19
C GLU A 225 -9.37 -8.80 15.09
N SER A 226 -8.76 -7.91 14.31
CA SER A 226 -9.30 -6.58 14.06
C SER A 226 -10.71 -6.62 13.44
N LEU A 227 -10.94 -7.54 12.50
CA LEU A 227 -12.26 -7.76 11.90
C LEU A 227 -13.27 -8.34 12.89
N LYS A 228 -12.89 -9.33 13.72
CA LYS A 228 -13.76 -9.89 14.77
C LYS A 228 -14.21 -8.81 15.75
N ARG A 229 -13.27 -7.97 16.20
CA ARG A 229 -13.57 -6.83 17.08
C ARG A 229 -14.52 -5.82 16.42
N LYS A 230 -14.31 -5.49 15.14
CA LYS A 230 -15.21 -4.59 14.38
C LYS A 230 -16.60 -5.19 14.14
N ALA A 231 -16.70 -6.52 14.06
CA ALA A 231 -17.96 -7.24 13.99
C ALA A 231 -18.70 -7.33 15.33
N GLY A 232 -18.12 -6.82 16.43
CA GLY A 232 -18.72 -6.87 17.77
C GLY A 232 -18.57 -8.23 18.46
N VAL A 233 -17.70 -9.11 17.96
CA VAL A 233 -17.41 -10.40 18.60
C VAL A 233 -16.35 -10.17 19.67
N THR A 234 -16.78 -10.04 20.92
CA THR A 234 -15.92 -10.22 22.10
C THR A 234 -15.97 -11.69 22.48
N ASP A 235 -14.83 -12.37 22.54
CA ASP A 235 -14.78 -13.73 23.07
C ASP A 235 -15.40 -13.74 24.47
N GLY A 236 -16.52 -14.47 24.60
CA GLY A 236 -17.36 -14.47 25.79
C GLY A 236 -16.63 -15.09 26.98
N ALA A 237 -15.90 -14.28 27.73
CA ALA A 237 -15.54 -14.57 29.12
C ALA A 237 -16.65 -14.00 30.02
N GLY A 238 -17.63 -14.84 30.39
CA GLY A 238 -18.70 -14.41 31.28
C GLY A 238 -19.86 -15.40 31.44
N GLY A 239 -19.56 -16.68 31.66
CA GLY A 239 -20.54 -17.70 32.06
C GLY A 239 -20.01 -18.47 33.26
N GLY A 240 -20.25 -17.95 34.46
CA GLY A 240 -19.82 -18.57 35.72
C GLY A 240 -20.30 -17.75 36.91
N THR A 241 -21.60 -17.87 37.20
CA THR A 241 -22.13 -17.69 38.56
C THR A 241 -22.00 -18.99 39.33
#